data_AF-A0A5C4QJT6-F1
#
_entry.id   AF-A0A5C4QJT6-F1
#
_cell.length_a   1.000
_cell.length_b   1.000
_cell.length_c   1.000
_cell.angle_alpha   90.00
_cell.angle_beta   90.00
_cell.angle_gamma   90.00
#
_symmetry.space_group_name_H-M   'P 1'
#
loop_
_entity.id
_entity.type
_entity.pdbx_description
1 polymer ?
#
loop_
_entity_poly.entity_id
_entity_poly.type
_entity_poly.pdbx_seq_one_letter_code
_entity_poly.pdbx_strand_id
1 'polypeptide(L)' 'MSHRELYCDVCEGVTAFEAPPCVDGHGTDCPELICTGCGAAVVVATFVSPVTRLADRRRRPPARRRAA' A
#
# COMPACT_ATOMS: atom_id res chain seq x y z
N MET A 1 -5.94 7.54 18.18
CA MET A 1 -4.97 6.54 17.69
C MET A 1 -5.70 5.64 16.71
N SER A 2 -5.08 5.28 15.60
CA SER A 2 -5.69 4.35 14.62
C SER A 2 -5.36 2.93 15.05
N HIS A 3 -6.39 2.09 15.19
CA HIS A 3 -6.23 0.67 15.49
C HIS A 3 -6.49 -0.16 14.22
N ARG A 4 -5.64 -1.15 13.95
CA ARG A 4 -5.73 -2.08 12.81
C ARG A 4 -5.71 -3.52 13.33
N GLU A 5 -6.47 -4.41 12.72
CA GLU A 5 -6.45 -5.84 13.07
C GLU A 5 -5.43 -6.57 12.21
N LEU A 6 -4.42 -7.17 12.85
CA LEU A 6 -3.34 -7.93 12.18
C LEU A 6 -3.01 -9.20 12.97
N TYR A 7 -2.44 -10.18 12.28
CA TYR A 7 -1.90 -11.37 12.94
C TYR A 7 -0.61 -11.03 13.69
N CYS A 8 -0.52 -11.45 14.95
CA CYS A 8 0.67 -11.32 15.77
C CYS A 8 1.27 -12.71 16.00
N ASP A 9 2.52 -12.90 15.60
CA ASP A 9 3.23 -14.18 15.77
C ASP A 9 3.52 -14.52 17.24
N VAL A 10 3.55 -13.51 18.12
CA VAL A 10 3.77 -13.70 19.57
C VAL A 10 2.48 -14.08 20.30
N CYS A 11 1.34 -13.48 19.91
CA CYS A 11 0.03 -13.84 20.44
C CYS A 11 -0.59 -15.05 19.73
N GLU A 12 0.00 -15.47 18.60
CA GLU A 12 -0.48 -16.54 17.71
C GLU A 12 -1.92 -16.31 17.21
N GLY A 13 -2.32 -15.05 17.00
CA GLY A 13 -3.69 -14.70 16.65
C GLY A 13 -3.87 -13.30 16.07
N VAL A 14 -5.09 -13.02 15.60
CA VAL A 14 -5.47 -11.67 15.15
C VAL A 14 -5.70 -10.80 16.38
N THR A 15 -5.02 -9.67 16.43
CA THR A 15 -5.08 -8.71 17.53
C THR A 15 -5.14 -7.28 17.00
N ALA A 16 -5.52 -6.35 17.88
CA ALA A 16 -5.44 -4.93 17.57
C ALA A 16 -3.97 -4.46 17.63
N PHE A 17 -3.59 -3.67 16.65
CA PHE A 17 -2.32 -2.97 16.58
C PHE A 17 -2.58 -1.47 16.52
N GLU A 18 -1.75 -0.69 17.21
CA GLU A 18 -1.81 0.76 17.19
C GLU A 18 -0.52 1.38 16.65
N ALA A 19 -0.66 2.49 15.93
CA ALA A 19 0.49 3.30 15.55
C ALA A 19 0.94 4.13 16.77
N PRO A 20 2.22 4.04 17.20
CA PRO A 20 2.74 4.92 18.23
C PRO A 20 2.78 6.37 17.72
N PRO A 21 2.92 7.37 18.61
CA PRO A 21 3.16 8.75 18.21
C PRO A 21 4.40 8.83 17.29
N CYS A 22 4.18 9.09 16.00
CA CYS A 22 5.25 9.15 15.01
C CYS A 22 5.71 10.60 14.78
N VAL A 23 7.01 10.85 14.91
CA VAL A 23 7.61 12.17 14.68
C VAL A 23 7.67 12.54 13.19
N ASP A 24 7.66 11.54 12.32
CA ASP A 24 7.71 11.70 10.86
C ASP A 24 6.40 12.22 10.26
N GLY A 25 5.33 12.33 11.07
CA GLY A 25 4.08 12.95 10.63
C GLY A 25 3.20 12.08 9.75
N HIS A 26 3.39 10.75 9.75
CA HIS A 26 2.57 9.82 8.98
C HIS A 26 1.13 9.66 9.50
N GLY A 27 0.82 10.19 10.69
CA GLY A 27 -0.54 10.17 11.25
C GLY A 27 -1.10 8.75 11.37
N THR A 28 -2.30 8.53 10.81
CA THR A 28 -2.97 7.21 10.82
C THR A 28 -2.35 6.22 9.85
N ASP A 29 -1.51 6.67 8.92
CA ASP A 29 -0.84 5.85 7.91
C ASP A 29 0.61 5.54 8.28
N CYS A 30 0.96 5.70 9.56
CA CYS A 30 2.26 5.27 10.06
C CYS A 30 2.49 3.78 9.74
N PRO A 31 3.66 3.44 9.15
CA PRO A 31 3.99 2.05 8.86
C PRO A 31 4.37 1.27 10.12
N GLU A 32 4.73 1.96 11.21
CA GLU A 32 5.08 1.34 12.49
C GLU A 32 3.81 1.05 13.29
N LEU A 33 3.64 -0.21 13.69
CA LEU A 33 2.47 -0.69 14.41
C LEU A 33 2.89 -1.58 15.58
N ILE A 34 2.24 -1.42 16.73
CA ILE A 34 2.51 -2.15 17.96
C ILE A 34 1.28 -2.96 18.37
N CYS A 35 1.44 -4.26 18.63
CA CYS A 35 0.38 -5.12 19.13
C CYS A 35 -0.05 -4.65 20.53
N THR A 36 -1.33 -4.34 20.73
CA THR A 36 -1.84 -3.87 22.03
C THR A 36 -1.93 -4.98 23.08
N GLY A 37 -1.76 -6.25 22.67
CA GLY A 37 -1.78 -7.41 23.57
C GLY A 37 -0.41 -7.73 24.19
N CYS A 38 0.62 -7.86 23.36
CA CYS A 38 1.96 -8.29 23.80
C CYS A 38 3.07 -7.24 23.64
N GLY A 39 2.81 -6.13 22.93
CA GLY A 39 3.80 -5.07 22.68
C GLY A 39 4.78 -5.36 21.54
N ALA A 40 4.63 -6.46 20.80
CA ALA A 40 5.45 -6.72 19.61
C ALA A 40 5.21 -5.66 18.52
N ALA A 41 6.28 -5.24 17.84
CA ALA A 41 6.23 -4.20 16.80
C ALA A 41 6.42 -4.81 15.40
N VAL A 42 5.68 -4.28 14.42
CA VAL A 42 5.80 -4.63 13.00
C VAL A 42 5.86 -3.35 12.17
N VAL A 43 6.57 -3.41 11.03
CA VAL A 43 6.64 -2.31 10.05
C VAL A 43 5.99 -2.75 8.75
N VAL A 44 4.85 -2.13 8.42
CA VAL A 44 4.11 -2.40 7.19
C VAL A 44 4.43 -1.32 6.17
N ALA A 45 5.39 -1.58 5.30
CA ALA A 45 5.75 -0.66 4.23
C ALA A 45 4.68 -0.65 3.12
N THR A 46 3.85 0.40 3.08
CA THR A 46 2.95 0.65 1.96
C THR A 46 3.69 1.44 0.88
N PHE A 47 3.89 0.83 -0.29
CA PHE A 47 4.47 1.53 -1.45
C PHE A 47 3.43 1.67 -2.56
N VAL A 48 3.31 2.89 -3.10
CA VAL A 48 2.45 3.17 -4.24
C VAL A 48 3.19 2.79 -5.51
N SER A 49 2.71 1.75 -6.19
CA SER A 49 3.23 1.37 -7.50
C SER A 49 2.39 2.00 -8.61
N PRO A 50 2.97 2.83 -9.50
CA PRO A 50 2.24 3.39 -10.63
C PRO A 50 1.90 2.29 -11.64
N VAL A 51 0.61 2.13 -11.94
CA VAL A 51 0.17 1.21 -12.99
C VAL A 51 0.55 1.80 -14.35
N THR A 52 1.55 1.20 -14.99
CA THR A 52 1.93 1.60 -16.36
C THR A 52 0.91 1.01 -17.33
N ARG A 53 0.04 1.85 -17.91
CA ARG A 53 -0.85 1.40 -19.00
C ARG A 53 0.01 1.09 -20.22
N LEU A 54 -0.03 -0.16 -20.68
CA LEU A 54 0.57 -0.54 -21.95
C LEU A 54 -0.16 0.22 -23.06
N ALA A 55 0.52 1.15 -23.74
CA ALA A 55 -0.06 1.89 -24.84
C ALA A 55 -0.53 0.92 -25.93
N ASP A 56 -1.81 0.99 -26.30
CA ASP A 56 -2.37 0.15 -27.35
C ASP A 56 -1.75 0.57 -28.69
N ARG A 57 -0.73 -0.16 -29.13
CA ARG A 57 -0.03 0.08 -30.40
C ARG A 57 -0.91 -0.20 -31.62
N ARG A 58 -2.17 -0.64 -31.45
CA ARG A 58 -3.03 -1.08 -32.54
C ARG A 58 -4.07 -0.03 -32.89
N ARG A 59 -3.70 0.81 -33.88
CA ARG A 59 -4.49 1.15 -35.09
C ARG A 59 -4.06 2.54 -35.55
N ARG A 60 -2.87 2.62 -36.16
CA ARG A 60 -2.62 3.70 -37.12
C ARG A 60 -3.44 3.36 -38.37
N PRO A 61 -4.50 4.09 -38.72
CA PRO A 61 -5.26 3.79 -39.93
C PRO A 61 -4.33 3.94 -41.15
N PRO A 62 -4.43 3.05 -42.15
CA PRO A 62 -3.60 3.17 -43.35
C PRO A 62 -3.91 4.49 -44.04
N ALA A 63 -2.87 5.26 -44.34
CA ALA A 63 -2.98 6.50 -45.11
C ALA A 63 -3.58 6.15 -46.48
N ARG A 64 -4.82 6.58 -46.72
CA ARG A 64 -5.47 6.43 -48.02
C ARG A 64 -4.69 7.29 -49.02
N ARG A 65 -3.90 6.66 -49.89
CA ARG A 65 -3.32 7.32 -51.06
C ARG A 65 -4.46 7.70 -52.00
N ARG A 66 -4.65 9.00 -52.27
CA ARG A 66 -5.52 9.47 -53.34
C ARG A 66 -4.75 9.30 -54.65
N ALA A 67 -5.32 8.55 -55.60
CA ALA A 67 -4.85 8.50 -56.97
C ALA A 67 -5.35 9.77 -57.71
N ALA A 68 -4.50 10.30 -58.58
CA ALA A 68 -4.76 11.45 -59.46
C ALA A 68 -5.44 11.00 -60.75
#